data_AF-A0A425WNM7-F1
#
_entry.id   AF-A0A425WNM7-F1
#
_cell.length_a   1.000
_cell.length_b   1.000
_cell.length_c   1.000
_cell.angle_alpha   90.00
_cell.angle_beta   90.00
_cell.angle_gamma   90.00
#
_symmetry.space_group_name_H-M   'P 1'
#
loop_
_entity.id
_entity.type
_entity.pdbx_description
1 polymer ?
#
loop_
_entity_poly.entity_id
_entity_poly.type
_entity_poly.pdbx_seq_one_letter_code
_entity_poly.pdbx_strand_id
1 'polypeptide(L)' 'MLNANLKALEKDQLVHREEYPQTPPKVEYSLTERGKPLIQILDVMCDWGEEYQL' A
#
# COMPACT_ATOMS: atom_id res chain seq x y z
N MET A 1 -4.97 -5.36 12.88
CA MET A 1 -5.26 -4.01 12.32
C MET A 1 -4.83 -3.81 10.85
N LEU A 2 -4.31 -4.83 10.13
CA LEU A 2 -3.95 -4.68 8.71
C LEU A 2 -5.15 -4.55 7.76
N ASN A 3 -6.22 -5.33 7.99
CA ASN A 3 -7.42 -5.32 7.15
C ASN A 3 -8.13 -3.96 7.14
N ALA A 4 -8.18 -3.27 8.29
CA ALA A 4 -8.77 -1.93 8.39
C ALA A 4 -7.96 -0.89 7.61
N ASN A 5 -6.63 -0.96 7.67
CA ASN A 5 -5.75 -0.05 6.93
C ASN A 5 -5.84 -0.28 5.41
N LEU A 6 -5.86 -1.53 4.96
CA LEU A 6 -6.05 -1.84 3.53
C LEU A 6 -7.40 -1.36 3.01
N LYS A 7 -8.47 -1.53 3.78
CA LYS A 7 -9.81 -1.01 3.42
C LYS A 7 -9.84 0.53 3.35
N ALA A 8 -9.11 1.21 4.22
CA ALA A 8 -8.99 2.67 4.16
C ALA A 8 -8.23 3.11 2.90
N LEU A 9 -7.08 2.48 2.60
CA LEU A 9 -6.29 2.76 1.41
C LEU A 9 -7.02 2.41 0.10
N GLU A 10 -7.86 1.38 0.11
CA GLU A 10 -8.77 1.03 -1.00
C GLU A 10 -9.83 2.11 -1.19
N LYS A 11 -10.47 2.57 -0.10
CA LYS A 11 -11.46 3.66 -0.13
C LYS A 11 -10.86 4.96 -0.67
N ASP A 12 -9.61 5.23 -0.34
CA ASP A 12 -8.87 6.42 -0.80
C ASP A 12 -8.30 6.27 -2.23
N GLN A 13 -8.58 5.13 -2.90
CA GLN A 13 -8.11 4.81 -4.25
C GLN A 13 -6.59 4.73 -4.39
N LEU A 14 -5.89 4.42 -3.29
CA LEU A 14 -4.43 4.28 -3.26
C LEU A 14 -4.00 2.84 -3.49
N VAL A 15 -4.83 1.88 -3.08
CA VAL A 15 -4.60 0.45 -3.22
C VAL A 15 -5.75 -0.18 -4.00
N HIS A 16 -5.41 -0.98 -5.01
CA HIS A 16 -6.32 -1.84 -5.75
C HIS A 16 -6.34 -3.24 -5.16
N ARG A 17 -7.53 -3.82 -5.05
CA ARG A 17 -7.77 -5.15 -4.50
C ARG A 17 -8.29 -6.07 -5.60
N GLU A 18 -7.55 -7.11 -5.91
CA GLU A 18 -7.89 -8.11 -6.94
C GLU A 18 -8.21 -9.45 -6.26
N GLU A 19 -9.39 -10.01 -6.57
CA GLU A 19 -9.79 -11.33 -6.08
C GLU A 19 -9.59 -12.41 -7.14
N TYR A 20 -8.79 -13.40 -6.75
CA TYR A 20 -8.49 -14.70 -7.32
C TYR A 20 -9.55 -15.80 -7.14
N PRO A 21 -10.58 -16.02 -8.00
CA PRO A 21 -11.47 -17.18 -7.86
C PRO A 21 -10.75 -18.46 -8.32
N GLN A 22 -9.82 -18.96 -7.49
CA GLN A 22 -9.11 -20.22 -7.66
C GLN A 22 -9.11 -20.99 -6.34
N THR A 23 -8.72 -22.27 -6.36
CA THR A 23 -8.50 -23.04 -5.12
C THR A 23 -7.00 -23.23 -4.91
N PRO A 24 -6.40 -22.70 -3.82
CA PRO A 24 -7.02 -21.92 -2.74
C PRO A 24 -7.33 -20.46 -3.16
N PRO A 25 -8.35 -19.81 -2.56
CA PRO A 25 -8.71 -18.44 -2.91
C PRO A 25 -7.55 -17.49 -2.62
N LYS A 26 -7.26 -16.60 -3.57
CA LYS A 26 -6.15 -15.65 -3.48
C LYS A 26 -6.70 -14.23 -3.54
N VAL A 27 -6.14 -13.34 -2.72
CA VAL A 27 -6.44 -11.91 -2.78
C VAL A 27 -5.11 -11.19 -2.88
N GLU A 28 -4.98 -10.31 -3.88
CA GLU A 28 -3.81 -9.47 -4.05
C GLU A 28 -4.16 -8.01 -3.86
N TYR A 29 -3.22 -7.28 -3.28
CA TYR A 29 -3.30 -5.83 -3.12
C TYR A 29 -2.14 -5.22 -3.89
N SER A 30 -2.43 -4.22 -4.71
CA SER A 30 -1.44 -3.50 -5.51
C SER A 30 -1.66 -2.00 -5.40
N LEU A 31 -0.62 -1.19 -5.62
CA LEU A 31 -0.78 0.26 -5.63
C LEU A 31 -1.45 0.71 -6.93
N THR A 32 -2.39 1.64 -6.83
CA THR A 32 -2.96 2.29 -8.00
C THR A 32 -1.98 3.32 -8.59
N GLU A 33 -2.26 3.84 -9.78
CA GLU A 33 -1.47 4.97 -10.34
C GLU A 33 -1.45 6.19 -9.40
N ARG A 34 -2.52 6.41 -8.63
CA ARG A 34 -2.58 7.47 -7.61
C ARG A 34 -1.79 7.11 -6.35
N GLY A 35 -1.66 5.82 -6.06
CA GLY A 35 -0.88 5.30 -4.94
C GLY A 35 0.63 5.29 -5.19
N LYS A 36 1.08 5.11 -6.44
CA LYS A 36 2.52 5.03 -6.76
C LYS A 36 3.36 6.22 -6.27
N PRO A 37 2.91 7.49 -6.40
CA PRO A 37 3.67 8.64 -5.87
C PRO A 37 3.90 8.60 -4.36
N LEU A 38 3.08 7.88 -3.58
CA LEU A 38 3.30 7.73 -2.14
C LEU A 38 4.60 6.99 -1.83
N ILE A 39 5.06 6.09 -2.73
CA ILE A 39 6.35 5.42 -2.56
C ILE A 39 7.45 6.46 -2.44
N GLN A 40 7.47 7.45 -3.33
CA GLN A 40 8.50 8.50 -3.32
C GLN A 40 8.46 9.33 -2.02
N ILE A 41 7.28 9.58 -1.47
CA ILE A 41 7.14 10.29 -0.19
C ILE A 41 7.66 9.43 0.96
N LEU A 42 7.32 8.15 0.97
CA LEU A 42 7.80 7.19 1.96
C LEU A 42 9.32 7.03 1.90
N ASP A 43 9.89 6.97 0.70
CA ASP A 43 11.34 6.90 0.49
C ASP A 43 12.02 8.14 1.10
N VAL A 44 11.51 9.35 0.83
CA VAL A 44 12.05 10.57 1.43
C VAL A 44 11.91 10.58 2.96
N MET A 45 10.81 10.04 3.50
CA MET A 45 10.65 9.90 4.95
C MET A 45 11.63 8.89 5.55
N CYS A 46 11.92 7.80 4.83
CA CYS A 46 12.91 6.81 5.22
C CYS A 46 14.32 7.41 5.17
N ASP A 47 14.69 8.08 4.09
CA ASP A 47 15.98 8.77 3.94
C ASP A 47 16.20 9.77 5.07
N TRP A 48 15.16 10.54 5.41
CA TRP A 48 15.20 11.44 6.56
C TRP A 48 15.37 10.68 7.88
N GLY A 49 14.61 9.60 8.10
CA GLY A 49 14.75 8.77 9.31
C GLY A 49 16.16 8.18 9.47
N GLU A 50 16.77 7.74 8.38
CA GLU A 50 18.14 7.24 8.34
C GLU A 50 19.17 8.33 8.61
N GLU A 51 19.00 9.51 8.01
CA GLU A 51 19.89 10.67 8.21
C GLU A 51 19.94 11.11 9.68
N TYR A 52 18.81 11.04 10.39
CA TYR A 52 18.70 11.46 11.78
C TYR A 52 18.73 10.31 12.80
N GLN A 53 19.00 9.06 12.37
CA GLN A 53 19.07 7.84 13.19
C GLN A 53 17.89 7.67 14.18
N LEU A 54 16.66 7.83 13.68
CA LEU A 54 15.44 7.57 14.47
C LEU A 54 15.03 6.10 14.46
#